data_AF-G2Z6A0-F1
#
_entry.id   AF-G2Z6A0-F1
#
_cell.length_a   1.000
_cell.length_b   1.000
_cell.length_c   1.000
_cell.angle_alpha   90.00
_cell.angle_beta   90.00
_cell.angle_gamma   90.00
#
_symmetry.space_group_name_H-M   'P 1'
#
loop_
_entity.id
_entity.type
_entity.pdbx_description
1 polymer ?
#
loop_
_entity_poly.entity_id
_entity_poly.type
_entity_poly.pdbx_seq_one_letter_code
_entity_poly.pdbx_strand_id
1 'polypeptide(L)'
;MEGNTLETIEKFLKKIRETRKTKGFSHENMAMELDMSPSAYNKLERCETTLSLERLLKIKEVLNLPLTELFELITGHTFNQDLKDQSIGNVNNLYHTTNEKFIASLQDEIIYLRAQLDKKQ
;
A
#
# COMPACT_ATOMS: atom_id res chain seq x y z
N MET A 1 17.23 -17.14 -14.49
CA MET A 1 16.30 -16.43 -13.57
C MET A 1 17.02 -15.71 -12.43
N GLU A 2 18.35 -15.81 -12.28
CA GLU A 2 19.11 -15.14 -11.20
C GLU A 2 19.48 -13.68 -11.49
N GLY A 3 19.34 -13.21 -12.73
CA GLY A 3 19.74 -11.85 -13.13
C GLY A 3 18.86 -10.70 -12.60
N ASN A 4 17.73 -10.98 -11.94
CA ASN A 4 16.76 -9.94 -11.54
C ASN A 4 16.83 -9.57 -10.04
N THR A 5 17.25 -10.51 -9.19
CA THR A 5 17.18 -10.31 -7.73
C THR A 5 18.24 -9.33 -7.22
N LEU A 6 19.48 -9.42 -7.71
CA LEU A 6 20.56 -8.54 -7.26
C LEU A 6 20.32 -7.09 -7.66
N GLU A 7 19.92 -6.85 -8.91
CA GLU A 7 19.57 -5.52 -9.43
C GLU A 7 18.44 -4.88 -8.61
N THR A 8 17.43 -5.67 -8.23
CA THR A 8 16.33 -5.22 -7.38
C THR A 8 16.82 -4.82 -5.98
N ILE A 9 17.72 -5.59 -5.37
CA ILE A 9 18.31 -5.27 -4.07
C ILE A 9 19.15 -3.99 -4.15
N GLU A 10 19.98 -3.84 -5.17
CA GLU A 10 20.76 -2.62 -5.39
C GLU A 10 19.87 -1.39 -5.51
N LYS A 11 18.76 -1.49 -6.23
CA LYS A 11 17.77 -0.41 -6.35
C LYS A 11 17.17 -0.04 -4.99
N PHE A 12 16.82 -1.01 -4.14
CA PHE A 12 16.30 -0.73 -2.79
C PHE A 12 17.33 -0.06 -1.89
N LEU A 13 18.55 -0.59 -1.86
CA LEU A 13 19.62 -0.04 -1.03
C LEU A 13 20.03 1.38 -1.49
N LYS A 14 19.99 1.62 -2.81
CA LYS A 14 20.17 2.97 -3.38
C LYS A 14 19.11 3.95 -2.88
N LYS A 15 17.84 3.54 -2.87
CA LYS A 15 16.73 4.38 -2.37
C LYS A 15 16.90 4.71 -0.89
N ILE A 16 17.24 3.73 -0.06
CA ILE A 16 17.56 3.94 1.37
C ILE A 16 18.68 4.98 1.52
N ARG A 17 19.77 4.83 0.74
CA ARG A 17 20.91 5.75 0.75
C ARG A 17 20.52 7.17 0.35
N GLU A 18 19.69 7.33 -0.68
CA GLU A 18 19.19 8.63 -1.14
C GLU A 18 18.29 9.28 -0.09
N THR A 19 17.32 8.55 0.46
CA THR A 19 16.44 9.04 1.52
C THR A 19 17.23 9.46 2.76
N ARG A 20 18.22 8.67 3.18
CA ARG A 20 19.13 9.01 4.28
C ARG A 20 19.81 10.36 4.06
N LYS A 21 20.41 10.56 2.87
CA LYS A 21 21.09 11.81 2.51
C LYS A 21 20.14 13.01 2.50
N THR A 22 18.95 12.85 1.91
CA THR A 22 17.93 13.90 1.86
C THR A 22 17.46 14.31 3.26
N LYS A 23 17.41 13.36 4.20
CA LYS A 23 17.05 13.62 5.60
C LYS A 23 18.22 14.05 6.49
N GLY A 24 19.43 14.17 5.94
CA GLY A 24 20.61 14.64 6.68
C GLY A 24 21.22 13.63 7.65
N PHE A 25 20.86 12.35 7.57
CA PHE A 25 21.42 11.32 8.45
C PHE A 25 22.84 10.93 8.02
N SER A 26 23.78 10.92 8.96
CA SER A 26 25.13 10.36 8.74
C SER A 26 25.10 8.81 8.76
N HIS A 27 26.20 8.17 8.35
CA HIS A 27 26.29 6.71 8.46
C HIS A 27 26.35 6.27 9.92
N GLU A 28 26.96 7.10 10.77
CA GLU A 28 27.09 6.90 12.20
C GLU A 28 25.73 6.96 12.89
N ASN A 29 24.89 7.94 12.53
CA ASN A 29 23.53 8.03 13.06
C ASN A 29 22.72 6.80 12.68
N MET A 30 22.73 6.39 11.41
CA MET A 30 21.97 5.21 10.98
C MET A 30 22.46 3.94 11.65
N ALA A 31 23.78 3.75 11.72
CA ALA A 31 24.37 2.57 12.34
C ALA A 31 23.97 2.45 13.83
N MET A 32 23.93 3.58 14.54
CA MET A 32 23.46 3.65 15.93
C MET A 32 21.99 3.22 16.05
N GLU A 33 21.09 3.78 15.24
CA GLU A 33 19.66 3.42 15.24
C GLU A 33 19.41 1.94 14.86
N LEU A 34 20.27 1.40 13.99
CA LEU A 34 20.19 0.03 13.49
C LEU A 34 20.90 -1.01 14.35
N ASP A 35 21.51 -0.58 15.45
CA ASP A 35 22.35 -1.40 16.33
C ASP A 35 23.38 -2.20 15.51
N MET A 36 24.21 -1.47 14.76
CA MET A 36 25.29 -2.01 13.96
C MET A 36 26.48 -1.06 13.91
N SER A 37 27.64 -1.53 13.44
CA SER A 37 28.80 -0.65 13.29
C SER A 37 28.64 0.27 12.07
N PRO A 38 29.23 1.50 12.09
CA PRO A 38 29.23 2.39 10.92
C PRO A 38 29.81 1.74 9.67
N SER A 39 30.84 0.91 9.84
CA SER A 39 31.42 0.12 8.75
C SER A 39 30.43 -0.87 8.15
N ALA A 40 29.68 -1.60 8.99
CA ALA A 40 28.67 -2.53 8.51
C ALA A 40 27.54 -1.82 7.77
N TYR A 41 27.09 -0.65 8.25
CA TYR A 41 26.08 0.15 7.56
C TYR A 41 26.58 0.68 6.21
N ASN A 42 27.83 1.14 6.12
CA ASN A 42 28.42 1.57 4.86
C ASN A 42 28.50 0.42 3.83
N LYS A 43 28.90 -0.77 4.28
CA LYS A 43 28.90 -1.98 3.44
C LYS A 43 27.49 -2.39 3.01
N LEU A 44 26.50 -2.20 3.87
CA LEU A 44 25.09 -2.43 3.56
C LEU A 44 24.61 -1.53 2.41
N GLU A 45 24.91 -0.22 2.44
CA GLU A 45 24.55 0.69 1.32
C GLU A 45 25.28 0.37 0.01
N ARG A 46 26.36 -0.41 0.07
CA ARG A 46 27.14 -0.90 -1.08
C ARG A 46 26.76 -2.33 -1.50
N CYS A 47 25.70 -2.90 -0.93
CA CYS A 47 25.24 -4.27 -1.20
C CYS A 47 26.28 -5.37 -0.87
N GLU A 48 27.24 -5.08 0.02
CA GLU A 48 28.28 -6.05 0.45
C GLU A 48 27.86 -6.88 1.67
N THR A 49 26.74 -6.53 2.31
CA THR A 49 26.17 -7.27 3.45
C THR A 49 24.68 -7.43 3.29
N THR A 50 24.10 -8.46 3.92
CA THR A 50 22.66 -8.67 3.93
C THR A 50 21.95 -7.71 4.89
N LEU A 51 20.77 -7.24 4.49
CA LEU A 51 19.84 -6.50 5.34
C LEU A 51 18.84 -7.49 5.95
N SER A 52 18.75 -7.54 7.28
CA SER A 52 17.72 -8.35 7.96
C SER A 52 16.37 -7.64 7.93
N LEU A 53 15.28 -8.42 8.01
CA LEU A 53 13.92 -7.88 8.07
C LEU A 53 13.71 -6.95 9.26
N GLU A 54 14.24 -7.30 10.43
CA GLU A 54 14.18 -6.47 11.63
C GLU A 54 14.81 -5.08 11.40
N ARG A 55 15.98 -5.05 10.75
CA ARG A 55 16.67 -3.80 10.41
C ARG A 55 15.94 -3.03 9.34
N LEU A 56 15.33 -3.70 8.36
CA LEU A 56 14.47 -3.05 7.36
C LEU A 56 13.29 -2.33 8.02
N LEU A 57 12.63 -2.96 9.00
CA LEU A 57 11.54 -2.34 9.75
C LEU A 57 12.03 -1.14 10.56
N LYS A 58 13.22 -1.20 11.17
CA LYS A 58 13.82 -0.03 11.83
C LYS A 58 14.13 1.10 10.85
N ILE A 59 14.68 0.79 9.67
CA ILE A 59 14.97 1.79 8.62
C ILE A 59 13.70 2.54 8.22
N LYS A 60 12.58 1.83 8.05
CA LYS A 60 11.27 2.43 7.75
C LYS A 60 10.89 3.48 8.80
N GLU A 61 11.07 3.19 10.08
CA GLU A 61 10.75 4.13 11.17
C GLU A 61 11.73 5.30 11.22
N VAL A 62 13.05 5.04 11.22
CA VAL A 62 14.11 6.06 11.31
C VAL A 62 14.05 7.03 10.14
N LEU A 63 13.92 6.49 8.93
CA LEU A 63 13.82 7.29 7.71
C LEU A 63 12.39 7.74 7.43
N ASN A 64 11.40 7.45 8.29
CA ASN A 64 9.97 7.66 8.04
C ASN A 64 9.62 7.44 6.56
N LEU A 65 9.98 6.26 6.06
CA LEU A 65 9.89 5.85 4.67
C LEU A 65 8.98 4.62 4.60
N PRO A 66 7.72 4.77 4.13
CA PRO A 66 6.81 3.64 4.01
C PRO A 66 7.38 2.55 3.12
N LEU A 67 7.15 1.28 3.49
CA LEU A 67 7.61 0.15 2.67
C LEU A 67 6.98 0.17 1.27
N THR A 68 5.74 0.64 1.14
CA THR A 68 5.08 0.80 -0.16
C THR A 68 5.84 1.74 -1.09
N GLU A 69 6.39 2.83 -0.55
CA GLU A 69 7.25 3.74 -1.29
C GLU A 69 8.60 3.09 -1.58
N LEU A 70 9.24 2.47 -0.58
CA LEU A 70 10.53 1.79 -0.75
C LEU A 70 10.47 0.71 -1.84
N PHE A 71 9.42 -0.10 -1.84
CA PHE A 71 9.18 -1.19 -2.81
C PHE A 71 8.54 -0.72 -4.12
N GLU A 72 8.25 0.57 -4.27
CA GLU A 72 7.54 1.14 -5.43
C GLU A 72 6.23 0.38 -5.74
N LEU A 73 5.56 -0.09 -4.69
CA LEU A 73 4.32 -0.84 -4.84
C LEU A 73 3.23 0.11 -5.30
N ILE A 74 2.58 -0.25 -6.41
CA ILE A 74 1.36 0.43 -6.86
C ILE A 74 0.25 0.03 -5.89
N THR A 75 0.00 0.84 -4.86
CA THR A 75 -1.03 0.58 -3.83
C THR A 75 -2.43 1.05 -4.24
N GLY A 76 -2.74 0.94 -5.53
CA GLY A 76 -4.03 1.37 -6.05
C GLY A 76 -4.09 1.07 -7.53
N HIS A 77 -4.83 0.03 -7.89
CA HIS A 77 -5.49 0.08 -9.19
C HIS A 77 -6.54 1.19 -9.07
N THR A 78 -6.18 2.41 -9.42
CA THR A 78 -7.18 3.39 -9.81
C THR A 78 -7.79 2.85 -11.08
N PHE A 79 -8.86 2.07 -10.93
CA PHE A 79 -9.75 1.75 -12.04
C PHE A 79 -10.41 3.06 -12.46
N ASN A 80 -9.69 3.84 -13.26
CA ASN A 80 -10.31 4.85 -14.08
C ASN A 80 -11.09 4.09 -15.14
N GLN A 81 -12.31 3.70 -14.80
CA GLN A 81 -13.27 3.27 -15.80
C GLN A 81 -13.60 4.53 -16.60
N ASP A 82 -12.86 4.73 -17.69
CA ASP A 82 -13.31 5.62 -18.74
C ASP A 82 -14.64 5.02 -19.23
N LEU A 83 -15.76 5.72 -19.00
CA LEU A 83 -17.06 5.36 -19.57
C LEU A 83 -16.99 5.63 -21.08
N LYS A 84 -16.17 4.86 -21.80
CA LYS A 84 -16.38 4.65 -23.22
C LYS A 84 -17.47 3.60 -23.33
N ASP A 85 -18.54 4.03 -24.00
CA ASP A 85 -19.88 3.46 -24.18
C ASP A 85 -19.97 1.97 -24.57
N GLN A 86 -18.88 1.20 -24.60
CA GLN A 86 -18.83 -0.15 -25.15
C GLN A 86 -17.85 -1.13 -24.46
N SER A 87 -17.63 -1.04 -23.14
CA SER A 87 -16.91 -2.10 -22.41
C SER A 87 -17.86 -2.99 -21.60
N ILE A 88 -18.38 -4.04 -22.25
CA ILE A 88 -19.14 -5.11 -21.60
C ILE A 88 -18.14 -6.05 -20.90
N GLY A 89 -17.62 -5.62 -19.75
CA GLY A 89 -16.71 -6.40 -18.91
C GLY A 89 -17.24 -6.53 -17.49
N ASN A 90 -17.84 -7.68 -17.16
CA ASN A 90 -18.24 -8.11 -15.81
C ASN A 90 -18.98 -7.09 -14.92
N VAL A 91 -19.89 -6.30 -15.50
CA VAL A 91 -20.73 -5.35 -14.75
C VAL A 91 -21.90 -6.03 -14.02
N ASN A 92 -22.18 -7.31 -14.32
CA ASN A 92 -23.33 -8.05 -13.77
C ASN A 92 -23.27 -8.26 -12.25
N ASN A 93 -22.08 -8.43 -11.66
CA ASN A 93 -21.96 -8.64 -10.20
C ASN A 93 -22.13 -7.35 -9.39
N LEU A 94 -21.70 -6.19 -9.91
CA LEU A 94 -21.91 -4.92 -9.19
C LEU A 94 -23.37 -4.51 -9.20
N TYR A 95 -24.04 -4.55 -10.37
CA TYR A 95 -25.45 -4.17 -10.48
C TYR A 95 -26.37 -5.05 -9.64
N HIS A 96 -26.06 -6.35 -9.51
CA HIS A 96 -26.86 -7.24 -8.67
C HIS A 96 -26.82 -6.80 -7.20
N THR A 97 -25.63 -6.58 -6.64
CA THR A 97 -25.50 -6.22 -5.21
C THR A 97 -26.05 -4.83 -4.87
N THR A 98 -25.93 -3.84 -5.75
CA THR A 98 -26.53 -2.50 -5.51
C THR A 98 -28.04 -2.53 -5.66
N ASN A 99 -28.57 -3.23 -6.65
CA ASN A 99 -30.02 -3.33 -6.84
C ASN A 99 -30.69 -4.10 -5.71
N GLU A 100 -30.08 -5.18 -5.21
CA GLU A 100 -30.60 -5.93 -4.05
C GLU A 100 -30.73 -5.06 -2.80
N LYS A 101 -29.69 -4.25 -2.50
CA LYS A 101 -29.74 -3.32 -1.35
C LYS A 101 -30.82 -2.26 -1.50
N PHE A 102 -31.01 -1.73 -2.70
CA PHE A 102 -32.03 -0.72 -2.97
C PHE A 102 -33.45 -1.30 -2.91
N ILE A 103 -33.65 -2.51 -3.44
CA ILE A 103 -34.92 -3.23 -3.35
C ILE A 103 -35.27 -3.50 -1.88
N ALA A 104 -34.30 -3.96 -1.08
CA ALA A 104 -34.51 -4.19 0.36
C ALA A 104 -34.93 -2.90 1.08
N SER A 105 -34.25 -1.78 0.84
CA SER A 105 -34.61 -0.50 1.48
C SER A 105 -36.00 0.00 1.08
N LEU A 106 -36.39 -0.17 -0.19
CA LEU A 106 -37.72 0.22 -0.64
C LEU A 106 -38.81 -0.69 -0.04
N GLN A 107 -38.53 -1.98 0.11
CA GLN A 107 -39.45 -2.91 0.76
C GLN A 107 -39.66 -2.57 2.24
N ASP A 108 -38.59 -2.23 2.96
CA ASP A 108 -38.66 -1.78 4.35
C ASP A 108 -39.49 -0.50 4.50
N GLU A 109 -39.30 0.46 3.59
CA GLU A 109 -40.10 1.70 3.56
C GLU A 109 -41.58 1.42 3.29
N ILE A 110 -41.89 0.53 2.35
CA ILE A 110 -43.28 0.12 2.07
C ILE A 110 -43.92 -0.54 3.30
N ILE A 111 -43.19 -1.42 4.00
CA ILE A 111 -43.68 -2.06 5.22
C ILE A 111 -43.96 -1.01 6.29
N TYR A 112 -43.04 -0.08 6.49
CA TYR A 112 -43.20 1.02 7.44
C TYR A 112 -44.43 1.87 7.12
N LEU A 113 -44.59 2.31 5.87
CA LEU A 113 -45.71 3.15 5.45
C LEU A 113 -47.06 2.41 5.59
N ARG A 114 -47.12 1.12 5.25
CA ARG A 114 -48.32 0.30 5.45
C ARG A 114 -48.69 0.21 6.93
N ALA A 115 -47.72 -0.03 7.82
CA ALA A 115 -47.95 -0.07 9.25
C ALA A 115 -48.45 1.27 9.83
N GLN A 116 -48.05 2.40 9.25
CA GLN A 116 -48.56 3.73 9.65
C GLN A 116 -50.01 3.96 9.17
N LEU A 117 -50.39 3.41 8.02
CA LEU A 117 -51.76 3.48 7.52
C LEU A 117 -52.72 2.61 8.35
N ASP A 118 -52.29 1.42 8.76
CA ASP A 118 -53.08 0.51 9.60
C ASP A 118 -53.32 1.07 11.01
N LYS A 119 -52.43 1.91 11.53
CA LYS A 119 -52.59 2.61 12.82
C LYS A 119 -53.53 3.82 12.76
N LYS A 120 -53.99 4.20 11.57
CA LYS A 120 -54.81 5.39 11.33
C LYS A 120 -56.29 5.07 11.03
N GLN A 121 -56.68 3.79 11.08
CA GLN A 121 -58.05 3.31 11.15
C GLN A 121 -58.42 2.94 12.59
#